data_AF-A0A7J4LK20-F1
#
_entry.id   AF-A0A7J4LK20-F1
#
_cell.length_a   1.000
_cell.length_b   1.000
_cell.length_c   1.000
_cell.angle_alpha   90.00
_cell.angle_beta   90.00
_cell.angle_gamma   90.00
#
_symmetry.space_group_name_H-M   'P 1'
#
loop_
_entity.id
_entity.type
_entity.pdbx_description
1 polymer ?
#
loop_
_entity_poly.entity_id
_entity_poly.type
_entity_poly.pdbx_seq_one_letter_code
_entity_poly.pdbx_strand_id
1 'polypeptide(L)'
;MTTVTVDFRGTQEKILKEMIDLGIVKTKAEALRLALMNFALTTGMLSREKILAEIHARSGSITIGEAEVQRMVESAKEKSIRR
;
A
#
# COMPACT_ATOMS: atom_id res chain seq x y z
N MET A 1 -1.69 -18.75 -8.19
CA MET A 1 -1.87 -18.37 -6.78
C MET A 1 -0.94 -19.26 -5.97
N THR A 2 -0.08 -18.70 -5.13
CA THR A 2 0.81 -19.50 -4.27
C THR A 2 0.23 -19.51 -2.86
N THR A 3 -0.09 -20.69 -2.35
CA THR A 3 -0.64 -20.85 -0.99
C THR A 3 0.51 -21.02 -0.02
N VAL A 4 0.50 -20.25 1.06
CA VAL A 4 1.46 -20.33 2.16
C VAL A 4 0.69 -20.40 3.47
N THR A 5 1.07 -21.35 4.32
CA THR A 5 0.55 -21.45 5.69
C THR A 5 1.56 -20.80 6.63
N VAL A 6 1.10 -19.85 7.44
CA VAL A 6 1.92 -19.11 8.40
C VAL A 6 1.28 -19.21 9.77
N ASP A 7 2.10 -19.50 10.78
CA ASP A 7 1.70 -19.54 12.18
C ASP A 7 2.20 -18.27 12.88
N PHE A 8 1.27 -17.45 13.39
CA PHE A 8 1.57 -16.20 14.08
C PHE A 8 1.56 -16.44 15.58
N ARG A 9 2.63 -16.07 16.29
CA ARG A 9 2.74 -16.34 17.73
C ARG A 9 3.03 -15.09 18.54
N GLY A 10 2.50 -15.05 19.77
CA GLY A 10 2.82 -14.04 20.77
C GLY A 10 2.55 -12.62 20.27
N THR A 11 3.60 -11.80 20.18
CA THR A 11 3.49 -10.40 19.74
C THR A 11 2.96 -10.26 18.30
N GLN A 12 3.28 -11.20 17.41
CA GLN A 12 2.81 -11.15 16.02
C GLN A 12 1.29 -11.26 15.92
N GLU A 13 0.70 -12.15 16.74
CA GLU A 13 -0.75 -12.32 16.80
C GLU A 13 -1.45 -11.08 17.35
N LYS A 14 -0.86 -10.45 18.37
CA LYS A 14 -1.37 -9.19 18.94
C LYS A 14 -1.38 -8.07 17.90
N ILE A 15 -0.27 -7.85 17.21
CA ILE A 15 -0.16 -6.84 16.14
C ILE A 15 -1.19 -7.13 15.05
N LEU A 16 -1.30 -8.40 14.62
CA LEU A 16 -2.25 -8.79 13.58
C LEU A 16 -3.70 -8.48 13.98
N LYS A 17 -4.06 -8.79 15.22
CA LYS A 17 -5.39 -8.48 15.76
C LYS A 17 -5.63 -6.97 15.77
N GLU A 18 -4.67 -6.20 16.25
CA GLU A 18 -4.78 -4.74 16.36
C GLU A 18 -4.91 -4.08 14.98
N MET A 19 -4.19 -4.57 13.96
CA MET A 19 -4.32 -4.09 12.58
C MET A 19 -5.73 -4.33 12.01
N ILE A 20 -6.38 -5.44 12.36
CA ILE A 20 -7.75 -5.76 11.95
C ILE A 20 -8.74 -4.88 12.71
N ASP A 21 -8.58 -4.77 14.04
CA ASP A 21 -9.47 -3.98 14.90
C ASP A 21 -9.46 -2.49 14.53
N LEU A 22 -8.30 -1.95 14.14
CA LEU A 22 -8.14 -0.58 13.66
C LEU A 22 -8.60 -0.38 12.20
N GLY A 23 -9.00 -1.46 11.51
CA GLY A 23 -9.43 -1.42 10.12
C GLY A 23 -8.31 -1.14 9.10
N ILE A 24 -7.04 -1.28 9.51
CA ILE A 24 -5.87 -1.11 8.61
C ILE A 24 -5.88 -2.18 7.53
N VAL A 25 -6.29 -3.41 7.88
CA VAL A 25 -6.43 -4.56 6.98
C VAL A 25 -7.69 -5.34 7.31
N LYS A 26 -8.29 -6.00 6.33
CA LYS A 26 -9.53 -6.80 6.50
C LYS A 26 -9.23 -8.27 6.78
N THR A 27 -8.10 -8.77 6.27
CA THR A 27 -7.75 -10.20 6.37
C THR A 27 -6.30 -10.41 6.80
N LYS A 28 -6.03 -11.60 7.37
CA LYS A 28 -4.65 -12.00 7.73
C LYS A 28 -3.71 -12.02 6.52
N ALA A 29 -4.23 -12.41 5.35
CA ALA A 29 -3.47 -12.41 4.11
C ALA A 29 -3.10 -10.99 3.65
N GLU A 30 -4.00 -10.02 3.81
CA GLU A 30 -3.70 -8.61 3.54
C GLU A 30 -2.63 -8.06 4.48
N ALA A 31 -2.72 -8.39 5.78
CA ALA A 31 -1.70 -8.01 6.77
C ALA A 31 -0.31 -8.51 6.36
N LEU A 32 -0.22 -9.78 5.94
CA LEU A 32 1.04 -10.38 5.51
C LEU A 32 1.59 -9.71 4.24
N ARG A 33 0.74 -9.43 3.24
CA ARG A 33 1.16 -8.69 2.03
C ARG A 33 1.67 -7.29 2.37
N LEU A 34 0.99 -6.58 3.26
CA LEU A 34 1.38 -5.24 3.70
C LEU A 34 2.71 -5.27 4.46
N ALA A 35 2.91 -6.26 5.33
CA ALA A 35 4.17 -6.45 6.05
C ALA A 35 5.35 -6.71 5.09
N LEU A 36 5.16 -7.55 4.06
CA LEU A 36 6.17 -7.82 3.03
C LEU A 36 6.51 -6.56 2.22
N MET A 37 5.51 -5.79 1.80
CA MET A 37 5.72 -4.54 1.08
C MET A 37 6.47 -3.53 1.94
N ASN A 38 6.07 -3.36 3.20
CA ASN A 38 6.73 -2.44 4.12
C ASN A 38 8.18 -2.85 4.37
N PHE A 39 8.45 -4.14 4.60
CA PHE A 39 9.80 -4.66 4.76
C PHE A 39 10.68 -4.37 3.54
N ALA A 40 10.17 -4.63 2.33
CA ALA A 40 10.93 -4.37 1.10
C ALA A 40 11.26 -2.88 0.91
N LEU A 41 10.35 -1.98 1.30
CA LEU A 41 10.55 -0.54 1.27
C LEU A 41 11.56 -0.06 2.32
N THR A 42 11.43 -0.51 3.56
CA THR A 42 12.28 -0.04 4.68
C THR A 42 13.71 -0.54 4.60
N THR A 43 13.92 -1.71 3.99
CA THR A 43 15.26 -2.29 3.77
C THR A 43 15.92 -1.79 2.48
N GLY A 44 15.21 -1.01 1.65
CA GLY A 44 15.71 -0.58 0.35
C GLY A 44 15.81 -1.70 -0.70
N MET A 45 15.28 -2.90 -0.41
CA MET A 45 15.19 -3.99 -1.38
C MET A 45 14.37 -3.60 -2.60
N LEU A 46 13.33 -2.79 -2.40
CA LEU A 46 12.56 -2.17 -3.47
C LEU A 46 12.54 -0.66 -3.27
N SER A 47 12.90 0.08 -4.32
CA SER A 47 12.74 1.53 -4.32
C SER A 47 11.25 1.87 -4.52
N ARG A 48 10.81 2.99 -3.94
CA ARG A 48 9.43 3.45 -4.06
C ARG A 48 9.04 3.66 -5.52
N GLU A 49 9.98 4.16 -6.33
CA GLU A 49 9.82 4.42 -7.76
C GLU A 49 9.56 3.12 -8.53
N LYS A 50 10.30 2.05 -8.20
CA LYS A 50 10.08 0.73 -8.82
C LYS A 50 8.72 0.14 -8.48
N ILE A 51 8.29 0.24 -7.22
CA ILE A 51 6.96 -0.22 -6.81
C ILE A 51 5.86 0.56 -7.53
N LEU A 52 5.99 1.88 -7.63
CA LEU A 52 5.04 2.71 -8.36
C LEU A 52 5.01 2.33 -9.84
N ALA A 53 6.16 2.17 -10.48
CA ALA A 53 6.25 1.74 -11.87
C ALA A 53 5.57 0.38 -12.10
N GLU A 54 5.76 -0.59 -11.20
CA GLU A 54 5.08 -1.89 -11.27
C GLU A 54 3.57 -1.80 -11.06
N ILE A 55 3.11 -0.97 -10.12
CA ILE A 55 1.68 -0.70 -9.94
C ILE A 55 1.10 -0.09 -11.21
N HIS A 56 1.76 0.93 -11.79
CA HIS A 56 1.35 1.56 -13.03
C HIS A 56 1.31 0.57 -14.21
N ALA A 57 2.32 -0.29 -14.35
CA ALA A 57 2.39 -1.30 -15.40
C ALA A 57 1.29 -2.38 -15.26
N ARG A 58 0.99 -2.80 -14.03
CA ARG A 58 -0.07 -3.80 -13.74
C ARG A 58 -1.48 -3.22 -13.80
N SER A 59 -1.63 -1.91 -13.60
CA SER A 59 -2.93 -1.23 -13.65
C SER A 59 -3.48 -1.08 -15.08
N GLY A 60 -2.74 -1.54 -16.10
CA GLY A 60 -3.18 -1.55 -17.49
C GLY A 60 -3.63 -0.17 -17.95
N SER A 61 -2.68 0.70 -18.32
CA SER A 61 -2.98 2.01 -18.90
C SER A 61 -4.15 2.72 -18.22
N ILE A 62 -4.00 3.15 -16.96
CA ILE A 62 -4.79 4.32 -16.58
C ILE A 62 -4.14 5.46 -17.35
N THR A 63 -4.65 5.72 -18.55
CA THR A 63 -4.37 6.92 -19.32
C THR A 63 -5.04 8.07 -18.57
N ILE A 64 -4.53 8.40 -17.39
CA ILE A 64 -4.90 9.65 -16.73
C ILE A 64 -4.31 10.71 -17.64
N GLY A 65 -5.17 11.35 -18.44
CA GLY A 65 -4.73 12.44 -19.29
C GLY A 65 -4.04 13.48 -18.41
N GLU A 66 -2.99 14.13 -18.93
CA GLU A 66 -2.22 15.12 -18.19
C GLU A 66 -3.11 16.19 -17.51
N ALA A 67 -4.23 16.54 -18.16
CA ALA A 67 -5.26 17.44 -17.62
C ALA A 67 -5.98 16.90 -16.37
N GLU A 68 -6.11 15.59 -16.20
CA GLU A 68 -6.72 14.97 -15.03
C GLU A 68 -5.73 14.86 -13.87
N VAL A 69 -4.45 14.58 -14.15
CA VAL A 69 -3.37 14.68 -13.14
C VAL A 69 -3.25 16.12 -12.63
N GLN A 70 -3.28 17.11 -13.54
CA GLN A 70 -3.19 18.51 -13.18
C GLN A 70 -4.35 18.94 -12.27
N ARG A 71 -5.58 18.52 -12.58
CA ARG A 71 -6.76 18.77 -11.72
C ARG A 71 -6.65 18.12 -10.35
N MET A 72 -6.09 16.92 -10.26
CA MET A 72 -5.84 16.26 -8.97
C MET A 72 -4.80 17.01 -8.14
N VAL A 73 -3.73 17.52 -8.77
CA VAL A 73 -2.70 18.32 -8.09
C VAL A 73 -3.27 19.65 -7.60
N GLU A 74 -4.06 20.34 -8.42
CA GLU A 74 -4.68 21.62 -8.06
C GLU A 74 -5.68 21.46 -6.92
N SER A 75 -6.56 20.44 -6.97
CA SER A 75 -7.50 20.17 -5.89
C SER A 75 -6.83 19.74 -4.58
N ALA A 76 -5.67 19.09 -4.64
CA ALA A 76 -4.86 18.79 -3.45
C ALA A 76 -4.21 20.05 -2.86
N LYS A 77 -3.72 20.97 -3.71
CA LYS A 77 -3.16 22.26 -3.27
C LYS A 77 -4.22 23.14 -2.61
N GLU A 78 -5.42 23.23 -3.17
CA GLU A 78 -6.52 23.99 -2.60
C GLU A 78 -6.94 23.47 -1.21
N LYS A 79 -6.97 22.15 -1.04
CA LYS A 79 -7.24 21.51 0.26
C LYS A 79 -6.13 21.72 1.28
N SER A 80 -4.88 21.88 0.83
CA SER A 80 -3.74 22.18 1.71
C SER A 80 -3.68 23.64 2.17
N ILE A 81 -4.29 24.56 1.41
CA ILE A 81 -4.29 26.01 1.72
C ILE A 81 -5.46 26.39 2.64
N ARG A 82 -6.55 25.61 2.65
CA ARG A 82 -7.72 25.84 3.51
C ARG A 82 -7.63 25.15 4.89
N ARG A 83 -6.43 24.78 5.34
CA ARG A 83 -6.18 24.16 6.64
C ARG A 83 -5.35 25.06 7.53
#